data_AF-A0A401LVC8-F1
#
_entry.id   AF-A0A401LVC8-F1
#
_cell.length_a   1.000
_cell.length_b   1.000
_cell.length_c   1.000
_cell.angle_alpha   90.00
_cell.angle_beta   90.00
_cell.angle_gamma   90.00
#
_symmetry.space_group_name_H-M   'P 1'
#
loop_
_entity.id
_entity.type
_entity.pdbx_description
1 polymer ?
#
loop_
_entity_poly.entity_id
_entity_poly.type
_entity_poly.pdbx_seq_one_letter_code
_entity_poly.pdbx_strand_id
1 'polypeptide(L)' 'MIAYVEPAITPENQKICEMLRARGLHCMISVASTHDKLKTKEERAAEYKEEINKRPDIIESDIPAEVWKVLQLGK' A
#
# COMPACT_ATOMS: atom_id res chain seq x y z
N MET A 1 0.76 -17.13 0.67
CA MET A 1 -0.24 -16.84 -0.37
C MET A 1 -0.62 -15.36 -0.26
N ILE A 2 -0.89 -14.68 -1.37
CA ILE A 2 -1.18 -13.24 -1.39
C ILE A 2 -2.65 -13.04 -1.80
N ALA A 3 -3.37 -12.20 -1.06
CA ALA A 3 -4.69 -11.72 -1.43
C ALA A 3 -4.57 -10.27 -1.89
N TYR A 4 -5.12 -9.97 -3.05
CA TYR A 4 -5.10 -8.63 -3.62
C TYR A 4 -6.34 -7.84 -3.17
N VAL A 5 -6.10 -6.64 -2.62
CA VAL A 5 -7.11 -5.78 -1.99
C VAL A 5 -6.97 -4.39 -2.61
N GLU A 6 -7.81 -4.09 -3.61
CA GLU A 6 -7.74 -2.84 -4.35
C GLU A 6 -8.48 -1.68 -3.68
N PRO A 7 -8.07 -0.43 -3.96
CA PRO A 7 -6.69 0.01 -4.23
C PRO A 7 -5.92 0.29 -2.93
N ALA A 8 -6.60 0.17 -1.79
CA ALA A 8 -6.10 0.51 -0.46
C ALA A 8 -6.79 -0.33 0.62
N ILE A 9 -6.19 -0.38 1.80
CA ILE A 9 -6.89 -0.88 3.00
C ILE A 9 -7.82 0.24 3.50
N THR A 10 -9.09 -0.06 3.67
CA THR A 10 -10.13 0.87 4.12
C THR A 10 -10.86 0.32 5.34
N PRO A 11 -11.60 1.14 6.10
CA PRO A 11 -12.40 0.64 7.22
C PRO A 11 -13.37 -0.49 6.83
N GLU A 12 -13.92 -0.44 5.61
CA GLU A 12 -14.86 -1.43 5.10
C GLU A 12 -14.20 -2.80 4.84
N ASN A 13 -12.95 -2.80 4.35
CA ASN A 13 -12.22 -4.04 4.03
C ASN A 13 -11.24 -4.48 5.14
N GLN A 14 -11.07 -3.70 6.20
CA GLN A 14 -10.17 -3.99 7.32
C GLN A 14 -10.46 -5.38 7.93
N LYS A 15 -11.74 -5.68 8.19
CA LYS A 15 -12.16 -6.95 8.80
C LYS A 15 -11.78 -8.15 7.93
N ILE A 16 -11.95 -8.07 6.62
CA ILE A 16 -11.58 -9.19 5.74
C ILE A 16 -10.06 -9.34 5.65
N CYS A 17 -9.30 -8.23 5.64
CA CYS A 17 -7.84 -8.27 5.69
C CYS A 17 -7.32 -8.97 6.96
N GLU A 18 -7.90 -8.67 8.12
CA GLU A 18 -7.57 -9.34 9.39
C GLU A 18 -7.87 -10.86 9.34
N MET A 19 -9.02 -11.24 8.78
CA MET A 19 -9.39 -12.64 8.61
C MET A 19 -8.46 -13.41 7.67
N LEU A 20 -7.94 -12.75 6.63
CA LEU A 20 -6.97 -13.31 5.69
C LEU A 20 -5.61 -13.50 6.35
N ARG A 21 -5.14 -12.48 7.08
CA ARG A 21 -3.88 -12.54 7.86
C ARG A 21 -3.91 -13.65 8.89
N ALA A 22 -5.02 -13.81 9.61
CA ALA A 22 -5.20 -14.90 10.57
C ALA A 22 -5.10 -16.31 9.94
N ARG A 23 -5.23 -16.41 8.60
CA ARG A 23 -5.06 -17.66 7.83
C ARG A 23 -3.69 -17.77 7.16
N GLY A 24 -2.76 -16.87 7.47
CA GLY A 24 -1.41 -16.85 6.89
C GLY A 24 -1.34 -16.28 5.48
N LEU A 25 -2.33 -15.49 5.06
CA LEU A 25 -2.25 -14.71 3.82
C LEU A 25 -1.71 -13.30 4.08
N HIS A 26 -1.01 -12.75 3.09
CA HIS A 26 -0.65 -11.33 3.05
C HIS A 26 -1.67 -10.55 2.22
N CYS A 27 -2.02 -9.34 2.65
CA CYS A 27 -2.86 -8.42 1.90
C CYS A 27 -1.99 -7.43 1.12
N MET A 28 -2.09 -7.49 -0.21
CA MET A 28 -1.40 -6.59 -1.13
C MET A 28 -2.35 -5.53 -1.67
N ILE A 29 -1.91 -4.28 -1.69
CA ILE A 29 -2.57 -3.18 -2.39
C ILE A 29 -1.78 -2.83 -3.66
N SER A 30 -2.41 -2.20 -4.65
CA SER A 30 -1.69 -1.61 -5.80
C SER A 30 -1.97 -0.13 -5.90
N VAL A 31 -0.90 0.62 -6.11
CA VAL A 31 -0.93 2.06 -6.34
C VAL A 31 -0.50 2.43 -7.77
N ALA A 32 -0.27 1.43 -8.63
CA ALA A 32 0.21 1.59 -10.00
C ALA A 32 -0.75 2.40 -10.90
N SER A 33 -2.05 2.20 -10.72
CA SER A 33 -3.11 2.90 -11.46
C SER A 33 -3.59 4.19 -10.78
N THR A 34 -3.15 4.46 -9.55
CA THR A 34 -3.58 5.60 -8.72
C THR A 34 -2.40 6.52 -8.43
N HIS A 35 -1.72 6.34 -7.29
CA HIS A 35 -0.72 7.27 -6.76
C HIS A 35 0.45 7.43 -7.70
N ASP A 36 0.86 6.37 -8.40
CA ASP A 36 1.95 6.42 -9.38
C ASP A 36 1.67 7.35 -10.57
N LYS A 37 0.41 7.72 -10.80
CA LYS A 37 0.01 8.63 -11.88
C LYS A 37 0.00 10.10 -11.45
N LEU A 38 0.26 10.41 -10.16
CA LEU A 38 0.41 11.78 -9.69
C LEU A 38 1.65 12.43 -10.30
N LYS A 39 1.54 13.73 -10.61
CA LYS A 39 2.52 14.45 -11.42
C LYS A 39 3.84 14.65 -10.69
N THR A 40 3.77 15.05 -9.43
CA THR A 40 4.96 15.45 -8.66
C THR A 40 5.43 14.33 -7.73
N LYS A 41 6.73 14.34 -7.42
CA LYS A 41 7.33 13.37 -6.48
C LYS A 41 6.81 13.59 -5.06
N GLU A 42 6.51 14.84 -4.73
CA GLU A 42 6.05 15.28 -3.42
C GLU A 42 4.63 14.79 -3.15
N GLU A 43 3.72 14.91 -4.13
CA GLU A 43 2.35 14.34 -4.05
C GLU A 43 2.39 12.82 -3.92
N ARG A 44 3.20 12.14 -4.75
CA ARG A 44 3.36 10.68 -4.65
C ARG A 44 3.88 10.25 -3.29
N ALA A 45 4.90 10.92 -2.78
CA ALA A 45 5.48 10.61 -1.48
C ALA A 45 4.48 10.79 -0.33
N ALA A 46 3.61 11.81 -0.41
CA ALA A 46 2.53 12.02 0.56
C ALA A 46 1.53 10.86 0.54
N GLU A 47 1.03 10.47 -0.62
CA GLU A 47 0.07 9.35 -0.74
C GLU A 47 0.69 8.00 -0.36
N TYR A 48 1.93 7.73 -0.76
CA TYR A 48 2.63 6.52 -0.33
C TYR A 48 2.74 6.45 1.20
N LYS A 49 3.00 7.59 1.85
CA LYS A 49 3.07 7.65 3.32
C LYS A 49 1.72 7.31 3.95
N GLU A 50 0.62 7.83 3.41
CA GLU A 50 -0.73 7.49 3.87
C GLU A 50 -1.03 6.00 3.71
N GLU A 51 -0.67 5.39 2.58
CA GLU A 51 -0.84 3.94 2.40
C GLU A 51 0.03 3.12 3.35
N ILE A 52 1.30 3.50 3.55
CA ILE A 52 2.20 2.84 4.50
C ILE A 52 1.62 2.90 5.93
N ASN A 53 1.03 4.02 6.33
CA ASN A 53 0.40 4.18 7.64
C ASN A 53 -0.80 3.25 7.86
N LYS A 54 -1.48 2.83 6.78
CA LYS A 54 -2.56 1.83 6.82
C LYS A 54 -2.03 0.39 6.95
N ARG A 55 -0.71 0.22 6.96
CA ARG A 55 0.02 -1.05 7.20
C ARG A 55 -0.41 -2.19 6.26
N PRO A 56 -0.40 -1.99 4.92
CA PRO A 56 -0.49 -3.10 3.99
C PRO A 56 0.71 -4.04 4.19
N ASP A 57 0.52 -5.33 3.88
CA ASP A 57 1.62 -6.29 3.94
C ASP A 57 2.56 -6.12 2.74
N ILE A 58 2.00 -5.74 1.59
CA ILE A 58 2.70 -5.53 0.32
C ILE A 58 2.07 -4.33 -0.40
N ILE A 59 2.91 -3.47 -0.98
CA ILE A 59 2.51 -2.39 -1.89
C ILE A 59 3.08 -2.71 -3.27
N GLU A 60 2.21 -2.88 -4.26
CA GLU A 60 2.58 -2.95 -5.67
C GLU A 60 2.62 -1.53 -6.26
N SER A 61 3.71 -1.20 -6.96
CA SER A 61 3.93 0.09 -7.59
C SER A 61 4.80 -0.05 -8.84
N ASP A 62 4.51 0.75 -9.86
CA ASP A 62 5.34 0.98 -11.05
C ASP A 62 6.62 1.78 -10.71
N ILE A 63 6.67 2.44 -9.55
CA ILE A 63 7.78 3.30 -9.09
C ILE A 63 8.30 2.84 -7.71
N PRO A 64 8.74 1.57 -7.56
CA PRO A 64 9.07 0.99 -6.26
C PRO A 64 10.22 1.69 -5.54
N ALA A 65 11.11 2.37 -6.26
CA ALA A 65 12.21 3.14 -5.67
C ALA A 65 11.71 4.36 -4.85
N GLU A 66 10.61 5.00 -5.25
CA GLU A 66 10.03 6.11 -4.51
C GLU A 66 9.28 5.62 -3.27
N VAL A 67 8.54 4.51 -3.39
CA VAL A 67 7.93 3.83 -2.23
C VAL A 67 8.99 3.43 -1.20
N TRP A 68 10.10 2.84 -1.66
CA TRP A 68 11.24 2.47 -0.79
C TRP A 68 11.81 3.68 -0.05
N LYS A 69 11.97 4.81 -0.74
CA LYS A 69 12.47 6.04 -0.12
C LYS A 69 11.56 6.51 1.02
N VAL A 70 10.24 6.45 0.84
CA VAL A 70 9.28 6.81 1.91
C VAL A 70 9.34 5.81 3.07
N LEU A 71 9.44 4.50 2.79
CA LEU A 71 9.57 3.46 3.82
C LEU A 71 10.81 3.64 4.71
N GLN A 72 11.94 4.13 4.16
CA GLN A 72 13.15 4.38 4.96
C GLN A 72 13.05 5.62 5.84
N LEU A 73 12.23 6.61 5.48
CA LEU A 73 12.07 7.85 6.25
C LEU A 73 11.21 7.66 7.51
N GLY A 74 10.45 6.56 7.60
CA GLY A 74 9.60 6.23 8.75
C GLY A 74 10.26 5.31 9.79
N LYS A 75 11.53 4.95 9.62
CA LYS A 75 12.35 4.22 10.61
C LYS A 75 13.18 5.19 11.43
#